data_AF-E8URV8-F1
#
_entry.id   AF-E8URV8-F1
#
_cell.length_a   1.000
_cell.length_b   1.000
_cell.length_c   1.000
_cell.angle_alpha   90.00
_cell.angle_beta   90.00
_cell.angle_gamma   90.00
#
_symmetry.space_group_name_H-M   'P 1'
#
loop_
_entity.id
_entity.type
_entity.pdbx_description
1 polymer ?
#
loop_
_entity_poly.entity_id
_entity_poly.type
_entity_poly.pdbx_seq_one_letter_code
_entity_poly.pdbx_strand_id
1 'polypeptide(L)'
;MEAIKKFKVLWEIIPKKDKIYYIAYTIISIIHSLLFVLLPFLYRDIINAVTTRVYPEEKVFFYIALTILGYASIRLWSLMNVYIKEKMTKNLLDKLFSSILKMDLKFFIRKDAGYWASIFSNDVRFASQLYSDFLYTLPAEFIVFIAILAILFVYCKPLLIIVTVILFAVTLISLLREKYVIPHYDRAQENLRITSDHINAYLKGIEDLIHYRGESFLKKKFLEDFSSYIDNIKNYLLRDFLNGYSINLFNEFGKLAAIGMSLLFFVRGDFSFGTAVMLITFSTMSYDKANYIVENLKWLQNFPPHIEKIQEAIELPEVEMEDKGTGNFEELILNNVSFSYDGKLVLKNFSMQVKKGEIVALIGRSGIGKSTVLKIITGFLKPQKGEVIFLQGKPKIGMLFQGGRLFNRTLRENLLIAKPNASEEELVEALKKAGLLEWFEKLPKGFDTQIGQTGKLISGGERSRLSLARTILFDPEILLLDEPLVGVDQDRKEEILDTLKELLKGKTCILVTHDKSLLRIADRTIYIMEEEDAV
;
A
#
# COMPACT_ATOMS: atom_id res chain seq x y z
N MET A 1 -1.78 18.16 -13.52
CA MET A 1 -0.35 18.16 -13.94
C MET A 1 0.51 17.30 -13.02
N GLU A 2 0.28 17.33 -11.70
CA GLU A 2 0.97 16.51 -10.71
C GLU A 2 0.73 15.00 -10.87
N ALA A 3 -0.53 14.57 -11.06
CA ALA A 3 -0.87 13.17 -11.34
C ALA A 3 -0.11 12.60 -12.56
N ILE A 4 0.11 13.40 -13.61
CA ILE A 4 0.87 13.00 -14.82
C ILE A 4 2.36 12.85 -14.51
N LYS A 5 2.94 13.73 -13.67
CA LYS A 5 4.33 13.58 -13.23
C LYS A 5 4.52 12.32 -12.38
N LYS A 6 3.59 12.05 -11.47
CA LYS A 6 3.60 10.88 -10.58
C LYS A 6 3.36 9.57 -11.36
N PHE A 7 2.61 9.63 -12.47
CA PHE A 7 2.49 8.50 -13.38
C PHE A 7 3.84 8.05 -13.97
N LYS A 8 4.72 9.00 -14.32
CA LYS A 8 6.06 8.67 -14.86
C LYS A 8 6.85 7.78 -13.90
N VAL A 9 6.77 8.06 -12.59
CA VAL A 9 7.42 7.26 -11.54
C VAL A 9 6.89 5.83 -11.54
N LEU A 10 5.57 5.65 -11.56
CA LEU A 10 4.98 4.31 -11.64
C LEU A 10 5.38 3.58 -12.92
N TRP A 11 5.48 4.28 -14.04
CA TRP A 11 5.90 3.68 -15.32
C TRP A 11 7.35 3.20 -15.29
N GLU A 12 8.22 3.86 -14.53
CA GLU A 12 9.61 3.45 -14.32
C GLU A 12 9.71 2.17 -13.48
N ILE A 13 8.80 1.97 -12.53
CA ILE A 13 8.72 0.76 -11.68
C ILE A 13 8.35 -0.50 -12.49
N ILE A 14 7.62 -0.34 -13.60
CA ILE A 14 7.13 -1.47 -14.41
C ILE A 14 8.26 -2.17 -15.18
N PRO A 15 8.35 -3.51 -15.14
CA PRO A 15 9.29 -4.29 -15.96
C PRO A 15 9.15 -3.99 -17.45
N LYS A 16 10.27 -3.85 -18.18
CA LYS A 16 10.26 -3.57 -19.64
C LYS A 16 9.41 -4.56 -20.45
N LYS A 17 9.44 -5.85 -20.09
CA LYS A 17 8.62 -6.92 -20.69
C LYS A 17 7.12 -6.65 -20.56
N ASP A 18 6.69 -5.98 -19.50
CA ASP A 18 5.29 -5.72 -19.23
C ASP A 18 4.79 -4.47 -19.96
N LYS A 19 5.67 -3.50 -20.23
CA LYS A 19 5.38 -2.27 -21.00
C LYS A 19 4.76 -2.55 -22.37
N ILE A 20 5.15 -3.64 -23.03
CA ILE A 20 4.60 -4.03 -24.34
C ILE A 20 3.11 -4.35 -24.24
N TYR A 21 2.69 -5.08 -23.20
CA TYR A 21 1.28 -5.42 -22.99
C TYR A 21 0.43 -4.16 -22.73
N TYR A 22 0.98 -3.20 -21.99
CA TYR A 22 0.32 -1.93 -21.72
C TYR A 22 0.16 -1.08 -23.00
N ILE A 23 1.19 -1.02 -23.87
CA ILE A 23 1.10 -0.33 -25.16
C ILE A 23 0.08 -1.01 -26.08
N ALA A 24 0.15 -2.35 -26.20
CA ALA A 24 -0.78 -3.12 -27.03
C ALA A 24 -2.23 -2.91 -26.60
N TYR A 25 -2.49 -2.89 -25.29
CA TYR A 25 -3.81 -2.61 -24.76
C TYR A 25 -4.31 -1.20 -25.08
N THR A 26 -3.44 -0.18 -24.98
CA THR A 26 -3.78 1.20 -25.38
C THR A 26 -4.28 1.24 -26.82
N ILE A 27 -3.56 0.57 -27.73
CA ILE A 27 -3.93 0.50 -29.14
C ILE A 27 -5.27 -0.21 -29.32
N ILE A 28 -5.47 -1.34 -28.65
CA ILE A 28 -6.75 -2.10 -28.70
C ILE A 28 -7.91 -1.24 -28.16
N SER A 29 -7.72 -0.50 -27.07
CA SER A 29 -8.71 0.43 -26.53
C SER A 29 -9.07 1.53 -27.52
N ILE A 30 -8.08 2.13 -28.19
CA ILE A 30 -8.33 3.16 -29.20
C ILE A 30 -9.11 2.58 -30.39
N ILE A 31 -8.70 1.42 -30.90
CA ILE A 31 -9.40 0.74 -32.00
C ILE A 31 -10.84 0.41 -31.60
N HIS A 32 -11.02 -0.16 -30.41
CA HIS A 32 -12.32 -0.45 -29.84
C HIS A 32 -13.19 0.81 -29.78
N SER A 33 -12.71 1.89 -29.18
CA SER A 33 -13.47 3.15 -29.05
C SER A 33 -13.80 3.77 -30.41
N LEU A 34 -12.90 3.70 -31.39
CA LEU A 34 -13.14 4.18 -32.75
C LEU A 34 -14.20 3.35 -33.50
N LEU A 35 -14.27 2.03 -33.27
CA LEU A 35 -15.33 1.19 -33.86
C LEU A 35 -16.73 1.66 -33.43
N PHE A 36 -16.89 2.16 -32.21
CA PHE A 36 -18.17 2.69 -31.72
C PHE A 36 -18.60 3.98 -32.42
N VAL A 37 -17.65 4.75 -32.97
CA VAL A 37 -17.96 5.94 -33.79
C VAL A 37 -18.63 5.57 -35.12
N LEU A 38 -18.51 4.32 -35.57
CA LEU A 38 -19.15 3.83 -36.80
C LEU A 38 -20.63 3.48 -36.60
N LEU A 39 -21.08 3.22 -35.37
CA LEU A 39 -22.45 2.78 -35.11
C LEU A 39 -23.52 3.80 -35.54
N PRO A 40 -23.38 5.13 -35.32
CA PRO A 40 -24.37 6.09 -35.80
C PRO A 40 -24.49 6.11 -37.34
N PHE A 41 -23.42 5.85 -38.08
CA PHE A 41 -23.47 5.71 -39.54
C PHE A 41 -24.24 4.46 -39.97
N LEU A 42 -24.06 3.35 -39.24
CA LEU A 42 -24.82 2.13 -39.46
C LEU A 42 -26.31 2.35 -39.17
N TYR A 43 -26.65 3.02 -38.07
CA TYR A 43 -28.04 3.37 -37.75
C TYR A 43 -28.65 4.31 -38.79
N ARG A 44 -27.89 5.29 -39.29
CA ARG A 44 -28.31 6.14 -40.41
C ARG A 44 -28.76 5.31 -41.61
N ASP A 45 -27.92 4.38 -42.04
CA ASP A 45 -28.17 3.58 -43.24
C ASP A 45 -29.37 2.63 -43.05
N ILE A 46 -29.53 2.03 -41.87
CA ILE A 46 -30.70 1.21 -41.51
C ILE A 46 -31.97 2.05 -41.53
N ILE A 47 -31.96 3.22 -40.87
CA ILE A 47 -33.13 4.10 -40.80
C ILE A 47 -33.51 4.60 -42.20
N ASN A 48 -32.54 4.97 -43.02
CA ASN A 48 -32.78 5.37 -44.40
C ASN A 48 -33.41 4.22 -45.20
N ALA A 49 -32.86 3.00 -45.11
CA ALA A 49 -33.39 1.82 -45.80
C ALA A 49 -34.85 1.52 -45.43
N VAL A 50 -35.20 1.61 -44.14
CA VAL A 50 -36.58 1.44 -43.65
C VAL A 50 -37.48 2.56 -44.16
N THR A 51 -36.99 3.80 -44.14
CA THR A 51 -37.78 4.97 -44.57
C THR A 51 -38.05 4.96 -46.07
N THR A 52 -37.07 4.56 -46.89
CA THR A 52 -37.21 4.47 -48.35
C THR A 52 -37.81 3.14 -48.81
N ARG A 53 -38.03 2.18 -47.91
CA ARG A 53 -38.45 0.79 -48.20
C ARG A 53 -37.54 0.06 -49.18
N VAL A 54 -36.26 0.44 -49.23
CA VAL A 54 -35.23 -0.23 -50.04
C VAL A 54 -34.29 -0.93 -49.08
N TYR A 55 -34.35 -2.26 -49.07
CA TYR A 55 -33.58 -3.10 -48.15
C TYR A 55 -32.40 -3.72 -48.90
N PRO A 56 -31.19 -3.17 -48.77
CA PRO A 56 -30.00 -3.83 -49.32
C PRO A 56 -29.68 -5.06 -48.45
N GLU A 57 -30.17 -6.23 -48.85
CA GLU A 57 -29.95 -7.51 -48.16
C GLU A 57 -28.46 -7.80 -47.93
N GLU A 58 -27.59 -7.38 -48.86
CA GLU A 58 -26.13 -7.48 -48.77
C GLU A 58 -25.55 -6.73 -47.55
N LYS A 59 -26.19 -5.66 -47.09
CA LYS A 59 -25.72 -4.88 -45.94
C LYS A 59 -26.15 -5.46 -44.59
N VAL A 60 -27.17 -6.32 -44.55
CA VAL A 60 -27.66 -6.92 -43.29
C VAL A 60 -26.59 -7.81 -42.66
N PHE A 61 -25.93 -8.66 -43.46
CA PHE A 61 -24.82 -9.49 -43.01
C PHE A 61 -23.65 -8.65 -42.48
N PHE A 62 -23.33 -7.55 -43.17
CA PHE A 62 -22.30 -6.61 -42.72
C PHE A 62 -22.64 -5.99 -41.36
N TYR A 63 -23.90 -5.62 -41.12
CA TYR A 63 -24.34 -5.06 -39.84
C TYR A 63 -24.33 -6.06 -38.68
N ILE A 64 -24.74 -7.31 -38.95
CA ILE A 64 -24.64 -8.40 -37.98
C ILE A 64 -23.17 -8.65 -37.63
N ALA A 65 -22.29 -8.72 -38.63
CA ALA A 65 -20.86 -8.89 -38.43
C ALA A 65 -20.26 -7.75 -37.61
N LEU A 66 -20.59 -6.48 -37.91
CA LEU A 66 -20.10 -5.33 -37.14
C LEU A 66 -20.60 -5.34 -35.69
N THR A 67 -21.83 -5.76 -35.45
CA THR A 67 -22.40 -5.88 -34.10
C THR A 67 -21.70 -6.97 -33.29
N ILE A 68 -21.45 -8.14 -33.90
CA ILE A 68 -20.70 -9.23 -33.27
C ILE A 68 -19.26 -8.79 -32.97
N LEU A 69 -18.59 -8.13 -33.91
CA LEU A 69 -17.25 -7.57 -33.72
C LEU A 69 -17.23 -6.52 -32.61
N GLY A 70 -18.25 -5.65 -32.55
CA GLY A 70 -18.44 -4.68 -31.48
C GLY A 70 -18.55 -5.37 -30.11
N TYR A 71 -19.42 -6.38 -29.99
CA TYR A 71 -19.57 -7.13 -28.74
C TYR A 71 -18.30 -7.89 -28.34
N ALA A 72 -17.64 -8.57 -29.30
CA ALA A 72 -16.37 -9.25 -29.07
C ALA A 72 -15.29 -8.26 -28.60
N SER A 73 -15.23 -7.06 -29.20
CA SER A 73 -14.30 -6.01 -28.80
C SER A 73 -14.54 -5.50 -27.38
N ILE A 74 -15.81 -5.32 -26.94
CA ILE A 74 -16.13 -4.96 -25.55
C ILE A 74 -15.61 -6.03 -24.59
N ARG A 75 -15.84 -7.31 -24.91
CA ARG A 75 -15.44 -8.43 -24.04
C ARG A 75 -13.93 -8.57 -23.96
N LEU A 76 -13.22 -8.46 -25.09
CA LEU A 76 -11.76 -8.44 -25.14
C LEU A 76 -11.20 -7.27 -24.32
N TRP A 77 -11.74 -6.07 -24.53
CA TRP A 77 -11.33 -4.87 -23.80
C TRP A 77 -11.52 -5.03 -22.28
N SER A 78 -12.68 -5.57 -21.85
CA SER A 78 -13.00 -5.80 -20.44
C SER A 78 -12.10 -6.86 -19.78
N LEU A 79 -11.83 -7.98 -20.45
CA LEU A 79 -10.93 -9.03 -19.94
C LEU A 79 -9.49 -8.52 -19.81
N MET A 80 -9.01 -7.79 -20.83
CA MET A 80 -7.69 -7.19 -20.79
C MET A 80 -7.58 -6.16 -19.67
N ASN A 81 -8.63 -5.37 -19.40
CA ASN A 81 -8.64 -4.39 -18.32
C ASN A 81 -8.36 -5.04 -16.95
N VAL A 82 -9.08 -6.14 -16.66
CA VAL A 82 -8.92 -6.90 -15.41
C VAL A 82 -7.51 -7.49 -15.31
N TYR A 83 -7.03 -8.13 -16.37
CA TYR A 83 -5.70 -8.75 -16.38
C TYR A 83 -4.58 -7.73 -16.13
N ILE A 84 -4.65 -6.58 -16.79
CA ILE A 84 -3.66 -5.51 -16.71
C ILE A 84 -3.63 -4.88 -15.33
N LYS A 85 -4.80 -4.64 -14.74
CA LYS A 85 -4.94 -4.15 -13.36
C LYS A 85 -4.30 -5.10 -12.36
N GLU A 86 -4.66 -6.38 -12.38
CA GLU A 86 -4.14 -7.36 -11.42
C GLU A 86 -2.63 -7.61 -11.61
N LYS A 87 -2.15 -7.57 -12.85
CA LYS A 87 -0.72 -7.65 -13.14
C LYS A 87 0.04 -6.46 -12.58
N MET A 88 -0.51 -5.25 -12.67
CA MET A 88 0.07 -4.06 -12.06
C MET A 88 0.11 -4.17 -10.53
N THR A 89 -0.99 -4.59 -9.91
CA THR A 89 -1.07 -4.84 -8.46
C THR A 89 0.04 -5.79 -8.02
N LYS A 90 0.19 -6.92 -8.72
CA LYS A 90 1.24 -7.91 -8.42
C LYS A 90 2.65 -7.31 -8.51
N ASN A 91 2.96 -6.58 -9.58
CA ASN A 91 4.27 -5.98 -9.79
C ASN A 91 4.60 -4.92 -8.72
N LEU A 92 3.63 -4.09 -8.35
CA LEU A 92 3.80 -3.11 -7.28
C LEU A 92 3.98 -3.78 -5.92
N LEU A 93 3.19 -4.81 -5.60
CA LEU A 93 3.33 -5.57 -4.35
C LEU A 93 4.70 -6.24 -4.25
N ASP A 94 5.16 -6.87 -5.33
CA ASP A 94 6.47 -7.56 -5.37
C ASP A 94 7.62 -6.56 -5.16
N LYS A 95 7.57 -5.42 -5.86
CA LYS A 95 8.59 -4.37 -5.73
C LYS A 95 8.57 -3.74 -4.34
N LEU A 96 7.39 -3.36 -3.85
CA LEU A 96 7.21 -2.75 -2.53
C LEU A 96 7.68 -3.70 -1.42
N PHE A 97 7.29 -4.98 -1.48
CA PHE A 97 7.70 -5.97 -0.50
C PHE A 97 9.21 -6.16 -0.50
N SER A 98 9.82 -6.28 -1.68
CA SER A 98 11.27 -6.40 -1.84
C SER A 98 12.02 -5.18 -1.30
N SER A 99 11.52 -3.96 -1.56
CA SER A 99 12.11 -2.72 -1.05
C SER A 99 11.98 -2.60 0.47
N ILE A 100 10.83 -2.94 1.05
CA ILE A 100 10.61 -2.91 2.50
C ILE A 100 11.53 -3.88 3.24
N LEU A 101 11.77 -5.07 2.68
CA LEU A 101 12.69 -6.05 3.27
C LEU A 101 14.15 -5.56 3.35
N LYS A 102 14.53 -4.59 2.52
CA LYS A 102 15.88 -4.00 2.49
C LYS A 102 15.94 -2.63 3.14
N MET A 103 14.82 -2.04 3.54
CA MET A 103 14.75 -0.68 4.05
C MET A 103 15.47 -0.55 5.40
N ASP A 104 16.10 0.60 5.65
CA ASP A 104 16.59 0.95 6.99
C ASP A 104 15.45 0.93 8.02
N LEU A 105 15.61 0.10 9.06
CA LEU A 105 14.61 -0.14 10.09
C LEU A 105 14.21 1.14 10.85
N LYS A 106 15.08 2.17 10.87
CA LYS A 106 14.74 3.47 11.45
C LYS A 106 13.50 4.09 10.83
N PHE A 107 13.31 3.94 9.51
CA PHE A 107 12.11 4.45 8.83
C PHE A 107 10.90 3.56 9.07
N PHE A 108 11.12 2.25 9.15
CA PHE A 108 10.05 1.29 9.44
C PHE A 108 9.42 1.54 10.82
N ILE A 109 10.23 1.80 11.85
CA ILE A 109 9.78 2.03 13.23
C ILE A 109 9.00 3.35 13.39
N ARG A 110 9.24 4.35 12.52
CA ARG A 110 8.54 5.64 12.58
C ARG A 110 7.07 5.58 12.21
N LYS A 111 6.67 4.57 11.43
CA LYS A 111 5.29 4.39 10.96
C LYS A 111 4.66 3.22 11.70
N ASP A 112 3.37 3.31 11.99
CA ASP A 112 2.66 2.25 12.69
C ASP A 112 2.33 1.07 11.75
N ALA A 113 1.98 -0.07 12.34
CA ALA A 113 1.56 -1.23 11.56
C ALA A 113 0.32 -0.94 10.68
N GLY A 114 -0.54 -0.03 11.12
CA GLY A 114 -1.72 0.43 10.37
C GLY A 114 -1.35 1.14 9.07
N TYR A 115 -0.34 2.02 9.09
CA TYR A 115 0.19 2.67 7.90
C TYR A 115 0.67 1.66 6.86
N TRP A 116 1.53 0.71 7.26
CA TRP A 116 2.03 -0.31 6.35
C TRP A 116 0.91 -1.21 5.82
N ALA A 117 -0.02 -1.62 6.68
CA ALA A 117 -1.19 -2.40 6.28
C ALA A 117 -2.05 -1.66 5.24
N SER A 118 -2.26 -0.35 5.39
CA SER A 118 -2.96 0.48 4.40
C SER A 118 -2.24 0.46 3.05
N ILE A 119 -0.91 0.60 3.03
CA ILE A 119 -0.17 0.63 1.76
C ILE A 119 -0.39 -0.66 0.97
N PHE A 120 -0.21 -1.80 1.62
CA PHE A 120 -0.37 -3.11 0.98
C PHE A 120 -1.81 -3.45 0.60
N SER A 121 -2.80 -3.00 1.39
CA SER A 121 -4.21 -3.38 1.19
C SER A 121 -4.99 -2.39 0.32
N ASN A 122 -4.74 -1.10 0.44
CA ASN A 122 -5.53 -0.04 -0.17
C ASN A 122 -4.71 0.78 -1.18
N ASP A 123 -3.57 1.34 -0.79
CA ASP A 123 -2.86 2.32 -1.63
C ASP A 123 -2.35 1.65 -2.93
N VAL A 124 -1.80 0.43 -2.86
CA VAL A 124 -1.35 -0.31 -4.07
C VAL A 124 -2.50 -0.66 -5.00
N ARG A 125 -3.63 -1.10 -4.45
CA ARG A 125 -4.84 -1.41 -5.25
C ARG A 125 -5.39 -0.17 -5.91
N PHE A 126 -5.41 0.95 -5.19
CA PHE A 126 -5.84 2.24 -5.72
C PHE A 126 -4.89 2.70 -6.81
N ALA A 127 -3.57 2.73 -6.58
CA ALA A 127 -2.59 3.09 -7.61
C ALA A 127 -2.67 2.21 -8.87
N SER A 128 -3.01 0.93 -8.72
CA SER A 128 -3.20 0.01 -9.87
C SER A 128 -4.46 0.31 -10.68
N GLN A 129 -5.50 0.90 -10.08
CA GLN A 129 -6.69 1.39 -10.81
C GLN A 129 -6.35 2.57 -11.73
N LEU A 130 -5.32 3.36 -11.41
CA LEU A 130 -4.87 4.45 -12.28
C LEU A 130 -4.55 3.93 -13.68
N TYR A 131 -3.94 2.74 -13.73
CA TYR A 131 -3.53 2.13 -14.97
C TYR A 131 -4.73 1.69 -15.79
N SER A 132 -5.66 0.93 -15.21
CA SER A 132 -6.85 0.45 -15.93
C SER A 132 -7.75 1.59 -16.40
N ASP A 133 -7.97 2.58 -15.53
CA ASP A 133 -9.10 3.49 -15.67
C ASP A 133 -8.71 4.82 -16.32
N PHE A 134 -7.42 5.09 -16.57
CA PHE A 134 -6.99 6.34 -17.17
C PHE A 134 -6.00 6.23 -18.32
N LEU A 135 -4.98 5.40 -18.22
CA LEU A 135 -3.94 5.38 -19.25
C LEU A 135 -4.47 4.90 -20.61
N TYR A 136 -5.54 4.12 -20.58
CA TYR A 136 -6.07 3.46 -21.76
C TYR A 136 -7.39 4.05 -22.21
N THR A 137 -8.28 4.35 -21.25
CA THR A 137 -9.60 4.91 -21.49
C THR A 137 -9.52 6.38 -21.88
N LEU A 138 -8.85 7.24 -21.09
CA LEU A 138 -8.87 8.69 -21.35
C LEU A 138 -8.33 9.07 -22.73
N PRO A 139 -7.17 8.56 -23.21
CA PRO A 139 -6.69 8.86 -24.55
C PRO A 139 -7.66 8.39 -25.64
N ALA A 140 -8.21 7.19 -25.50
CA ALA A 140 -9.19 6.65 -26.45
C ALA A 140 -10.46 7.50 -26.50
N GLU A 141 -10.96 7.92 -25.33
CA GLU A 141 -12.15 8.77 -25.21
C GLU A 141 -11.92 10.18 -25.74
N PHE A 142 -10.72 10.73 -25.54
CA PHE A 142 -10.32 12.01 -26.12
C PHE A 142 -10.23 11.94 -27.65
N ILE A 143 -9.63 10.87 -28.20
CA ILE A 143 -9.56 10.65 -29.65
C ILE A 143 -10.96 10.52 -30.25
N VAL A 144 -11.85 9.76 -29.61
CA VAL A 144 -13.26 9.62 -30.04
C VAL A 144 -13.98 10.96 -29.98
N PHE A 145 -13.79 11.74 -28.91
CA PHE A 145 -14.38 13.07 -28.79
C PHE A 145 -13.96 13.99 -29.93
N ILE A 146 -12.66 14.04 -30.26
CA ILE A 146 -12.15 14.82 -31.40
C ILE A 146 -12.70 14.29 -32.73
N ALA A 147 -12.78 12.97 -32.92
CA ALA A 147 -13.36 12.38 -34.12
C ALA A 147 -14.84 12.78 -34.30
N ILE A 148 -15.63 12.81 -33.23
CA ILE A 148 -17.04 13.25 -33.26
C ILE A 148 -17.13 14.72 -33.68
N LEU A 149 -16.30 15.60 -33.11
CA LEU A 149 -16.28 17.02 -33.50
C LEU A 149 -15.88 17.21 -34.96
N ALA A 150 -14.90 16.44 -35.46
CA ALA A 150 -14.51 16.45 -36.86
C ALA A 150 -15.65 15.98 -37.78
N ILE A 151 -16.40 14.94 -37.39
CA ILE A 151 -17.59 14.48 -38.12
C ILE A 151 -18.64 15.59 -38.15
N LEU A 152 -18.95 16.22 -37.01
CA LEU A 152 -19.91 17.33 -36.97
C LEU A 152 -19.46 18.53 -37.82
N PHE A 153 -18.15 18.82 -37.89
CA PHE A 153 -17.60 19.87 -38.76
C PHE A 153 -17.85 19.59 -40.24
N VAL A 154 -17.69 18.33 -40.67
CA VAL A 154 -17.91 17.92 -42.06
C VAL A 154 -19.40 17.88 -42.42
N TYR A 155 -20.26 17.35 -41.54
CA TYR A 155 -21.67 17.11 -41.86
C TYR A 155 -22.61 18.26 -41.50
N CYS A 156 -22.39 19.00 -40.41
CA CYS A 156 -23.30 20.06 -39.98
C CYS A 156 -22.61 21.12 -39.09
N LYS A 157 -22.02 22.14 -39.73
CA LYS A 157 -21.34 23.26 -39.04
C LYS A 157 -22.24 24.01 -38.04
N PRO A 158 -23.53 24.29 -38.31
CA PRO A 158 -24.40 24.95 -37.33
C PRO A 158 -24.57 24.14 -36.04
N LEU A 159 -24.68 22.81 -36.15
CA LEU A 159 -24.78 21.93 -35.00
C LEU A 159 -23.49 21.89 -34.18
N LEU A 160 -22.33 21.91 -34.86
CA LEU A 160 -21.03 22.01 -34.20
C LEU A 160 -20.93 23.28 -33.34
N ILE A 161 -21.43 24.42 -33.82
CA ILE A 161 -21.43 25.67 -33.05
C ILE A 161 -22.25 25.52 -31.77
N ILE A 162 -23.45 24.94 -31.85
CA ILE A 162 -24.30 24.67 -30.67
C ILE A 162 -23.56 23.79 -29.67
N VAL A 163 -23.02 22.66 -30.14
CA VAL A 163 -22.25 21.73 -29.30
C VAL A 163 -21.09 22.45 -28.61
N THR A 164 -20.34 23.26 -29.36
CA THR A 164 -19.18 23.99 -28.82
C THR A 164 -19.60 25.04 -27.77
N VAL A 165 -20.70 25.76 -27.98
CA VAL A 165 -21.22 26.74 -27.01
C VAL A 165 -21.66 26.06 -25.71
N ILE A 166 -22.36 24.92 -25.81
CA ILE A 166 -22.78 24.15 -24.64
C ILE A 166 -21.55 23.59 -23.90
N LEU A 167 -20.59 23.02 -24.61
CA LEU A 167 -19.34 22.53 -24.03
C LEU A 167 -18.55 23.65 -23.34
N PHE A 168 -18.51 24.85 -23.93
CA PHE A 168 -17.89 26.01 -23.31
C PHE A 168 -18.59 26.41 -22.00
N ALA A 169 -19.93 26.46 -21.99
CA ALA A 169 -20.71 26.74 -20.79
C ALA A 169 -20.47 25.69 -19.68
N VAL A 170 -20.48 24.39 -20.04
CA VAL A 170 -20.19 23.29 -19.11
C VAL A 170 -18.75 23.38 -18.56
N THR A 171 -17.79 23.74 -19.41
CA THR A 171 -16.39 23.93 -18.99
C THR A 171 -16.28 25.09 -18.00
N LEU A 172 -16.96 26.22 -18.25
CA LEU A 172 -16.97 27.36 -17.34
C LEU A 172 -17.56 26.98 -15.97
N ILE A 173 -18.70 26.28 -15.96
CA ILE A 173 -19.34 25.79 -14.71
C ILE A 173 -18.41 24.82 -13.96
N SER A 174 -17.68 23.97 -14.69
CA SER A 174 -16.71 23.04 -14.11
C SER A 174 -15.50 23.75 -13.51
N LEU A 175 -15.03 24.86 -14.11
CA LEU A 175 -13.94 25.67 -13.54
C LEU A 175 -14.37 26.42 -12.28
N LEU A 176 -15.62 26.92 -12.23
CA LEU A 176 -16.16 27.56 -11.04
C LEU A 176 -16.29 26.57 -9.86
N ARG A 177 -16.48 25.28 -10.14
CA ARG A 177 -16.56 24.22 -9.11
C ARG A 177 -15.33 24.18 -8.21
N GLU A 178 -14.14 24.29 -8.80
CA GLU A 178 -12.86 24.28 -8.06
C GLU A 178 -12.79 25.39 -7.01
N LYS A 179 -13.36 26.56 -7.31
CA LYS A 179 -13.34 27.71 -6.39
C LYS A 179 -14.44 27.67 -5.33
N TYR A 180 -15.63 27.17 -5.69
CA TYR A 180 -16.84 27.35 -4.87
C TYR A 180 -17.38 26.07 -4.23
N VAL A 181 -16.98 24.89 -4.70
CA VAL A 181 -17.49 23.59 -4.23
C VAL A 181 -16.41 22.79 -3.51
N ILE A 182 -15.24 22.60 -4.15
CA ILE A 182 -14.14 21.76 -3.64
C ILE A 182 -13.64 22.16 -2.24
N PRO A 183 -13.49 23.45 -1.87
CA PRO A 183 -12.99 23.80 -0.54
C PRO A 183 -13.85 23.29 0.64
N HIS A 184 -15.15 23.07 0.42
CA HIS A 184 -16.03 22.47 1.43
C HIS A 184 -15.81 20.96 1.56
N TYR A 185 -15.49 20.28 0.46
CA TYR A 185 -15.11 18.87 0.47
C TYR A 185 -13.80 18.68 1.23
N ASP A 186 -12.78 19.48 0.93
CA ASP A 186 -11.46 19.37 1.56
C ASP A 186 -11.55 19.59 3.08
N ARG A 187 -12.31 20.60 3.51
CA ARG A 187 -12.59 20.83 4.95
C ARG A 187 -13.34 19.68 5.59
N ALA A 188 -14.32 19.08 4.88
CA ALA A 188 -15.03 17.91 5.38
C ALA A 188 -14.08 16.71 5.53
N GLN A 189 -13.22 16.44 4.55
CA GLN A 189 -12.25 15.35 4.62
C GLN A 189 -11.24 15.55 5.77
N GLU A 190 -10.75 16.77 5.98
CA GLU A 190 -9.84 17.05 7.10
C GLU A 190 -10.55 16.87 8.46
N ASN A 191 -11.79 17.35 8.60
CA ASN A 191 -12.57 17.10 9.82
C ASN A 191 -12.81 15.62 10.07
N LEU A 192 -13.10 14.84 9.02
CA LEU A 192 -13.28 13.40 9.10
C LEU A 192 -11.97 12.70 9.51
N ARG A 193 -10.82 13.15 8.99
CA ARG A 193 -9.51 12.64 9.37
C ARG A 193 -9.24 12.88 10.85
N ILE A 194 -9.43 14.10 11.34
CA ILE A 194 -9.26 14.47 12.75
C ILE A 194 -10.20 13.66 13.65
N THR A 195 -11.49 13.55 13.30
CA THR A 195 -12.44 12.74 14.08
C THR A 195 -12.04 11.26 14.08
N SER A 196 -11.53 10.74 12.97
CA SER A 196 -11.05 9.35 12.88
C SER A 196 -9.84 9.12 13.78
N ASP A 197 -8.92 10.09 13.86
CA ASP A 197 -7.79 10.05 14.79
C ASP A 197 -8.27 10.02 16.25
N HIS A 198 -9.28 10.84 16.60
CA HIS A 198 -9.91 10.83 17.92
C HIS A 198 -10.56 9.48 18.24
N ILE A 199 -11.33 8.90 17.31
CA ILE A 199 -11.95 7.57 17.48
C ILE A 199 -10.89 6.50 17.75
N ASN A 200 -9.78 6.50 17.00
CA ASN A 200 -8.70 5.56 17.20
C ASN A 200 -8.07 5.69 18.61
N ALA A 201 -7.93 6.91 19.12
CA ALA A 201 -7.49 7.13 20.49
C ALA A 201 -8.49 6.61 21.52
N TYR A 202 -9.79 6.85 21.32
CA TYR A 202 -10.85 6.38 22.22
C TYR A 202 -10.94 4.86 22.26
N LEU A 203 -10.82 4.19 21.11
CA LEU A 203 -10.84 2.73 21.04
C LEU A 203 -9.63 2.10 21.74
N LYS A 204 -8.46 2.74 21.68
CA LYS A 204 -7.27 2.29 22.41
C LYS A 204 -7.42 2.41 23.93
N GLY A 205 -8.12 3.44 24.40
CA GLY A 205 -8.39 3.71 25.82
C GLY A 205 -9.77 3.27 26.29
N ILE A 206 -10.42 2.33 25.60
CA ILE A 206 -11.81 1.97 25.88
C ILE A 206 -11.98 1.33 27.27
N GLU A 207 -10.98 0.59 27.74
CA GLU A 207 -10.99 0.00 29.09
C GLU A 207 -10.98 1.08 30.16
N ASP A 208 -10.12 2.11 30.00
CA ASP A 208 -10.08 3.28 30.88
C ASP A 208 -11.40 4.04 30.84
N LEU A 209 -11.96 4.24 29.65
CA LEU A 209 -13.25 4.91 29.47
C LEU A 209 -14.35 4.26 30.30
N ILE A 210 -14.48 2.93 30.18
CA ILE A 210 -15.49 2.14 30.86
C ILE A 210 -15.23 2.14 32.36
N HIS A 211 -13.95 2.01 32.77
CA HIS A 211 -13.57 2.02 34.18
C HIS A 211 -13.97 3.34 34.86
N TYR A 212 -13.70 4.48 34.22
CA TYR A 212 -14.02 5.80 34.73
C TYR A 212 -15.44 6.28 34.41
N ARG A 213 -16.26 5.47 33.71
CA ARG A 213 -17.64 5.79 33.33
C ARG A 213 -17.75 7.11 32.53
N GLY A 214 -16.79 7.34 31.64
CA GLY A 214 -16.64 8.56 30.86
C GLY A 214 -17.45 8.61 29.55
N GLU A 215 -18.30 7.62 29.29
CA GLU A 215 -18.92 7.39 27.98
C GLU A 215 -19.80 8.56 27.53
N SER A 216 -20.54 9.16 28.47
CA SER A 216 -21.45 10.27 28.16
C SER A 216 -20.70 11.54 27.75
N PHE A 217 -19.57 11.83 28.41
CA PHE A 217 -18.72 12.98 28.08
C PHE A 217 -18.11 12.81 26.68
N LEU A 218 -17.57 11.62 26.41
CA LEU A 218 -16.91 11.35 25.13
C LEU A 218 -17.89 11.23 23.97
N LYS A 219 -19.09 10.69 24.20
CA LYS A 219 -20.18 10.72 23.21
C LYS A 219 -20.55 12.16 22.83
N LYS A 220 -20.63 13.08 23.80
CA LYS A 220 -20.92 14.48 23.53
C LYS A 220 -19.80 15.12 22.68
N LYS A 221 -18.54 14.91 23.05
CA LYS A 221 -17.38 15.41 22.28
C LYS A 221 -17.33 14.86 20.87
N PHE A 222 -17.56 13.56 20.70
CA PHE A 222 -17.66 12.93 19.39
C PHE A 222 -18.75 13.57 18.52
N LEU A 223 -19.93 13.83 19.07
CA LEU A 223 -21.01 14.50 18.32
C LEU A 223 -20.69 15.96 17.97
N GLU A 224 -19.96 16.67 18.84
CA GLU A 224 -19.46 18.02 18.55
C GLU A 224 -18.48 18.01 17.37
N ASP A 225 -17.48 17.13 17.41
CA ASP A 225 -16.47 16.99 16.34
C ASP A 225 -17.13 16.59 15.01
N PHE A 226 -18.06 15.63 15.07
CA PHE A 226 -18.76 15.12 13.89
C PHE A 226 -19.75 16.13 13.31
N SER A 227 -20.31 17.04 14.11
CA SER A 227 -21.23 18.07 13.59
C SER A 227 -20.53 19.03 12.60
N SER A 228 -19.26 19.37 12.87
CA SER A 228 -18.44 20.17 11.95
C SER A 228 -18.17 19.46 10.61
N TYR A 229 -18.02 18.14 10.63
CA TYR A 229 -17.98 17.33 9.41
C TYR A 229 -19.33 17.38 8.67
N ILE A 230 -20.43 17.16 9.38
CA ILE A 230 -21.79 17.15 8.81
C ILE A 230 -22.14 18.49 8.15
N ASP A 231 -21.78 19.63 8.76
CA ASP A 231 -22.08 20.94 8.18
C ASP A 231 -21.26 21.22 6.92
N ASN A 232 -19.98 20.84 6.90
CA ASN A 232 -19.14 21.00 5.71
C ASN A 232 -19.56 20.06 4.58
N ILE A 233 -19.85 18.79 4.87
CA ILE A 233 -20.29 17.84 3.85
C ILE A 233 -21.67 18.20 3.31
N LYS A 234 -22.61 18.69 4.14
CA LYS A 234 -23.92 19.17 3.68
C LYS A 234 -23.78 20.35 2.72
N ASN A 235 -22.96 21.33 3.07
CA ASN A 235 -22.69 22.48 2.21
C ASN A 235 -22.01 22.06 0.88
N TYR A 236 -21.08 21.11 0.94
CA TYR A 236 -20.49 20.50 -0.25
C TYR A 236 -21.56 19.82 -1.12
N LEU A 237 -22.36 18.91 -0.57
CA LEU A 237 -23.35 18.14 -1.31
C LEU A 237 -24.39 19.02 -1.98
N LEU A 238 -24.88 20.06 -1.29
CA LEU A 238 -25.83 21.01 -1.89
C LEU A 238 -25.21 21.75 -3.09
N ARG A 239 -23.98 22.22 -2.95
CA ARG A 239 -23.28 22.98 -3.99
C ARG A 239 -22.87 22.08 -5.16
N ASP A 240 -22.42 20.85 -4.88
CA ASP A 240 -22.07 19.85 -5.88
C ASP A 240 -23.32 19.40 -6.64
N PHE A 241 -24.45 19.21 -5.95
CA PHE A 241 -25.75 18.97 -6.58
C PHE A 241 -26.16 20.09 -7.52
N LEU A 242 -26.11 21.36 -7.08
CA LEU A 242 -26.44 22.51 -7.94
C LEU A 242 -25.50 22.62 -9.15
N ASN A 243 -24.21 22.34 -8.96
CA ASN A 243 -23.22 22.34 -10.05
C ASN A 243 -23.53 21.23 -11.07
N GLY A 244 -23.73 19.99 -10.62
CA GLY A 244 -24.07 18.85 -11.46
C GLY A 244 -25.41 19.02 -12.17
N TYR A 245 -26.43 19.53 -11.47
CA TYR A 245 -27.72 19.85 -12.06
C TYR A 245 -27.59 20.91 -13.16
N SER A 246 -26.77 21.95 -12.96
CA SER A 246 -26.51 22.96 -13.99
C SER A 246 -25.85 22.35 -15.23
N ILE A 247 -24.82 21.52 -15.06
CA ILE A 247 -24.16 20.81 -16.17
C ILE A 247 -25.18 19.96 -16.94
N ASN A 248 -26.02 19.21 -16.23
CA ASN A 248 -27.05 18.37 -16.85
C ASN A 248 -28.07 19.21 -17.63
N LEU A 249 -28.53 20.33 -17.08
CA LEU A 249 -29.46 21.24 -17.78
C LEU A 249 -28.86 21.76 -19.10
N PHE A 250 -27.62 22.23 -19.09
CA PHE A 250 -26.96 22.69 -20.32
C PHE A 250 -26.83 21.57 -21.35
N ASN A 251 -26.47 20.36 -20.92
CA ASN A 251 -26.42 19.20 -21.81
C ASN A 251 -27.78 18.86 -22.41
N GLU A 252 -28.86 18.88 -21.61
CA GLU A 252 -30.22 18.63 -22.10
C GLU A 252 -30.70 19.72 -23.07
N PHE A 253 -30.41 21.01 -22.81
CA PHE A 253 -30.67 22.07 -23.78
C PHE A 253 -29.88 21.86 -25.08
N GLY A 254 -28.62 21.44 -24.98
CA GLY A 254 -27.80 21.08 -26.13
C GLY A 254 -28.39 19.95 -26.96
N LYS A 255 -28.90 18.89 -26.31
CA LYS A 255 -29.57 17.75 -26.97
C LYS A 255 -30.88 18.19 -27.64
N LEU A 256 -31.70 18.99 -26.95
CA LEU A 256 -32.94 19.52 -27.51
C LEU A 256 -32.68 20.43 -28.72
N ALA A 257 -31.66 21.29 -28.64
CA ALA A 257 -31.25 22.13 -29.75
C ALA A 257 -30.74 21.29 -30.94
N ALA A 258 -30.01 20.20 -30.68
CA ALA A 258 -29.56 19.26 -31.69
C ALA A 258 -30.73 18.55 -32.38
N ILE A 259 -31.74 18.11 -31.62
CA ILE A 259 -32.97 17.52 -32.15
C ILE A 259 -33.70 18.54 -33.03
N GLY A 260 -33.98 19.73 -32.51
CA GLY A 260 -34.70 20.77 -33.23
C GLY A 260 -34.00 21.18 -34.52
N MET A 261 -32.69 21.40 -34.48
CA MET A 261 -31.90 21.77 -35.66
C MET A 261 -31.81 20.62 -36.68
N SER A 262 -31.59 19.39 -36.25
CA SER A 262 -31.52 18.23 -37.15
C SER A 262 -32.87 17.96 -37.83
N LEU A 263 -33.98 18.11 -37.11
CA LEU A 263 -35.33 18.03 -37.67
C LEU A 263 -35.62 19.17 -38.66
N LEU A 264 -35.18 20.40 -38.35
CA LEU A 264 -35.36 21.55 -39.25
C LEU A 264 -34.67 21.31 -40.61
N PHE A 265 -33.42 20.83 -40.60
CA PHE A 265 -32.69 20.50 -41.83
C PHE A 265 -33.31 19.32 -42.58
N PHE A 266 -33.86 18.34 -41.87
CA PHE A 266 -34.63 17.27 -42.49
C PHE A 266 -35.89 17.80 -43.21
N VAL A 267 -36.69 18.64 -42.55
CA VAL A 267 -37.92 19.22 -43.12
C VAL A 267 -37.62 20.13 -44.32
N ARG A 268 -36.48 20.82 -44.32
CA ARG A 268 -36.00 21.62 -45.46
C ARG A 268 -35.52 20.78 -46.65
N GLY A 269 -35.35 19.48 -46.47
CA GLY A 269 -34.84 18.57 -47.50
C GLY A 269 -33.31 18.56 -47.61
N ASP A 270 -32.58 19.20 -46.69
CA ASP A 270 -31.12 19.24 -46.70
C ASP A 270 -30.51 17.87 -46.32
N PHE A 271 -31.22 17.10 -45.48
CA PHE A 271 -30.77 15.80 -44.97
C PHE A 271 -31.83 14.71 -45.09
N SER A 272 -31.39 13.45 -45.16
CA SER A 272 -32.28 12.29 -44.96
C SER A 272 -32.66 12.13 -43.49
N PHE A 273 -33.78 11.45 -43.22
CA PHE A 273 -34.23 11.20 -41.84
C PHE A 273 -33.16 10.47 -41.00
N GLY A 274 -32.50 9.46 -41.57
CA GLY A 274 -31.38 8.77 -40.91
C GLY A 274 -30.21 9.70 -40.61
N THR A 275 -29.92 10.67 -41.47
CA THR A 275 -28.82 11.63 -41.26
C THR A 275 -29.15 12.58 -40.11
N ALA A 276 -30.41 13.00 -39.98
CA ALA A 276 -30.85 13.77 -38.82
C ALA A 276 -30.69 12.98 -37.51
N VAL A 277 -31.07 11.69 -37.50
CA VAL A 277 -30.88 10.82 -36.32
C VAL A 277 -29.38 10.66 -35.99
N MET A 278 -28.55 10.42 -37.01
CA MET A 278 -27.10 10.32 -36.84
C MET A 278 -26.49 11.57 -36.19
N LEU A 279 -26.90 12.76 -36.63
CA LEU A 279 -26.44 14.04 -36.07
C LEU A 279 -26.88 14.23 -34.61
N ILE A 280 -28.11 13.82 -34.28
CA ILE A 280 -28.61 13.82 -32.89
C ILE A 280 -27.77 12.89 -32.02
N THR A 281 -27.47 11.68 -32.50
CA THR A 281 -26.64 10.71 -31.79
C THR A 281 -25.22 11.24 -31.57
N PHE A 282 -24.57 11.79 -32.60
CA PHE A 282 -23.24 12.38 -32.46
C PHE A 282 -23.20 13.58 -31.51
N SER A 283 -24.21 14.46 -31.56
CA SER A 283 -24.31 15.56 -30.59
C SER A 283 -24.44 15.03 -29.15
N THR A 284 -25.29 14.03 -28.91
CA THR A 284 -25.45 13.42 -27.59
C THR A 284 -24.15 12.79 -27.11
N MET A 285 -23.50 11.97 -27.94
CA MET A 285 -22.22 11.35 -27.63
C MET A 285 -21.14 12.39 -27.34
N SER A 286 -21.12 13.54 -28.01
CA SER A 286 -20.12 14.58 -27.74
C SER A 286 -20.19 15.12 -26.31
N TYR A 287 -21.40 15.33 -25.78
CA TYR A 287 -21.59 15.77 -24.39
C TYR A 287 -21.21 14.66 -23.40
N ASP A 288 -21.63 13.43 -23.66
CA ASP A 288 -21.33 12.28 -22.79
C ASP A 288 -19.82 12.05 -22.69
N LYS A 289 -19.10 12.15 -23.82
CA LYS A 289 -17.64 11.99 -23.87
C LYS A 289 -16.92 13.12 -23.17
N ALA A 290 -17.38 14.37 -23.32
CA ALA A 290 -16.83 15.50 -22.60
C ALA A 290 -17.02 15.37 -21.08
N ASN A 291 -18.23 14.99 -20.63
CA ASN A 291 -18.51 14.75 -19.21
C ASN A 291 -17.65 13.62 -18.65
N TYR A 292 -17.53 12.50 -19.38
CA TYR A 292 -16.69 11.38 -18.99
C TYR A 292 -15.24 11.82 -18.80
N ILE A 293 -14.68 12.60 -19.73
CA ILE A 293 -13.31 13.12 -19.63
C ILE A 293 -13.18 14.01 -18.38
N VAL A 294 -14.12 14.92 -18.14
CA VAL A 294 -14.08 15.82 -16.98
C VAL A 294 -14.18 15.06 -15.66
N GLU A 295 -15.09 14.09 -15.54
CA GLU A 295 -15.26 13.27 -14.33
C GLU A 295 -14.02 12.42 -14.05
N ASN A 296 -13.42 11.84 -15.09
CA ASN A 296 -12.19 11.09 -14.96
C ASN A 296 -11.01 12.01 -14.58
N LEU A 297 -10.86 13.17 -15.21
CA LEU A 297 -9.83 14.14 -14.82
C LEU A 297 -9.98 14.60 -13.35
N LYS A 298 -11.21 14.69 -12.83
CA LYS A 298 -11.45 14.92 -11.39
C LYS A 298 -10.99 13.72 -10.56
N TRP A 299 -11.37 12.51 -10.95
CA TRP A 299 -11.00 11.30 -10.22
C TRP A 299 -9.47 11.09 -10.17
N LEU A 300 -8.72 11.52 -11.21
CA LEU A 300 -7.25 11.54 -11.21
C LEU A 300 -6.63 12.32 -10.05
N GLN A 301 -7.31 13.34 -9.51
CA GLN A 301 -6.79 14.15 -8.41
C GLN A 301 -6.68 13.37 -7.09
N ASN A 302 -7.38 12.23 -6.96
CA ASN A 302 -7.34 11.40 -5.75
C ASN A 302 -6.10 10.49 -5.67
N PHE A 303 -5.38 10.29 -6.77
CA PHE A 303 -4.28 9.33 -6.86
C PHE A 303 -2.93 9.77 -6.27
N PRO A 304 -2.49 11.04 -6.39
CA PRO A 304 -1.17 11.45 -5.95
C PRO A 304 -0.81 11.02 -4.51
N PRO A 305 -1.68 11.17 -3.48
CA PRO A 305 -1.34 10.76 -2.12
C PRO A 305 -1.03 9.27 -1.97
N HIS A 306 -1.72 8.40 -2.73
CA HIS A 306 -1.49 6.97 -2.71
C HIS A 306 -0.18 6.59 -3.40
N ILE A 307 0.11 7.25 -4.53
CA ILE A 307 1.34 7.03 -5.29
C ILE A 307 2.55 7.50 -4.48
N GLU A 308 2.43 8.63 -3.78
CA GLU A 308 3.49 9.19 -2.95
C GLU A 308 3.92 8.27 -1.83
N LYS A 309 2.96 7.66 -1.11
CA LYS A 309 3.29 6.68 -0.07
C LYS A 309 4.05 5.47 -0.62
N ILE A 310 3.63 4.97 -1.79
CA ILE A 310 4.29 3.82 -2.45
C ILE A 310 5.69 4.22 -2.89
N GLN A 311 5.83 5.40 -3.51
CA GLN A 311 7.10 5.94 -3.97
C GLN A 311 8.06 6.16 -2.80
N GLU A 312 7.61 6.82 -1.73
CA GLU A 312 8.38 7.03 -0.51
C GLU A 312 8.88 5.68 0.03
N ALA A 313 8.01 4.68 0.13
CA ALA A 313 8.40 3.35 0.60
C ALA A 313 9.42 2.63 -0.30
N ILE A 314 9.42 2.87 -1.62
CA ILE A 314 10.34 2.24 -2.57
C ILE A 314 11.68 2.98 -2.66
N GLU A 315 11.68 4.31 -2.50
CA GLU A 315 12.88 5.17 -2.65
C GLU A 315 13.71 5.31 -1.37
N LEU A 316 13.20 4.85 -0.23
CA LEU A 316 13.93 4.87 1.03
C LEU A 316 15.25 4.07 0.94
N PRO A 317 16.31 4.53 1.64
CA PRO A 317 17.62 3.92 1.53
C PRO A 317 17.61 2.45 1.97
N GLU A 318 18.19 1.61 1.12
CA GLU A 318 18.39 0.19 1.40
C GLU A 318 19.63 0.00 2.31
N VAL A 319 19.51 -0.89 3.28
CA VAL A 319 20.62 -1.37 4.11
C VAL A 319 20.87 -2.82 3.71
N GLU A 320 21.97 -3.04 3.00
CA GLU A 320 22.45 -4.40 2.79
C GLU A 320 22.99 -4.94 4.11
N MET A 321 22.32 -5.98 4.61
CA MET A 321 22.88 -6.85 5.63
C MET A 321 23.94 -7.71 4.93
N GLU A 322 25.19 -7.27 4.89
CA GLU A 322 26.30 -8.16 4.53
C GLU A 322 26.33 -9.28 5.57
N ASP A 323 25.97 -10.50 5.14
CA ASP A 323 25.76 -11.64 6.05
C ASP A 323 26.45 -12.92 5.51
N LYS A 324 27.62 -12.73 4.90
CA LYS A 324 28.53 -13.84 4.61
C LYS A 324 29.58 -13.87 5.71
N GLY A 325 29.19 -14.48 6.83
CA GLY A 325 30.11 -14.78 7.94
C GLY A 325 31.40 -15.38 7.39
N THR A 326 32.54 -14.75 7.66
CA THR A 326 33.85 -15.25 7.21
C THR A 326 34.36 -16.40 8.09
N GLY A 327 33.69 -16.68 9.21
CA GLY A 327 34.09 -17.69 10.21
C GLY A 327 35.30 -17.30 11.05
N ASN A 328 35.91 -16.15 10.77
CA ASN A 328 37.16 -15.70 11.39
C ASN A 328 36.94 -14.63 12.47
N PHE A 329 35.72 -14.43 12.97
CA PHE A 329 35.47 -13.41 13.98
C PHE A 329 36.35 -13.61 15.22
N GLU A 330 37.05 -12.54 15.62
CA GLU A 330 37.88 -12.49 16.84
C GLU A 330 37.34 -11.51 17.89
N GLU A 331 36.84 -10.36 17.46
CA GLU A 331 36.47 -9.29 18.37
C GLU A 331 35.46 -8.30 17.78
N LEU A 332 34.53 -7.86 18.61
CA LEU A 332 33.57 -6.79 18.32
C LEU A 332 33.98 -5.53 19.07
N ILE A 333 34.10 -4.40 18.36
CA ILE A 333 34.44 -3.10 18.94
C ILE A 333 33.38 -2.08 18.52
N LEU A 334 32.74 -1.44 19.50
CA LEU A 334 31.98 -0.21 19.30
C LEU A 334 32.90 0.95 19.71
N ASN A 335 33.18 1.85 18.78
CA ASN A 335 34.09 2.96 18.99
C ASN A 335 33.35 4.29 18.91
N ASN A 336 33.17 4.95 20.07
CA ASN A 336 32.55 6.27 20.20
C ASN A 336 31.17 6.39 19.52
N VAL A 337 30.35 5.34 19.65
CA VAL A 337 29.05 5.25 19.00
C VAL A 337 28.08 6.26 19.59
N SER A 338 27.50 7.11 18.73
CA SER A 338 26.41 8.01 19.10
C SER A 338 25.19 7.77 18.21
N PHE A 339 24.00 7.77 18.83
CA PHE A 339 22.75 7.52 18.13
C PHE A 339 21.59 8.30 18.76
N SER A 340 20.71 8.83 17.91
CA SER A 340 19.47 9.52 18.29
C SER A 340 18.27 9.00 17.51
N TYR A 341 17.13 8.90 18.19
CA TYR A 341 15.82 8.74 17.56
C TYR A 341 15.19 10.12 17.45
N ASP A 342 14.88 10.56 16.23
CA ASP A 342 14.18 11.82 15.95
C ASP A 342 14.75 13.04 16.70
N GLY A 343 16.09 13.11 16.78
CA GLY A 343 16.80 14.19 17.46
C GLY A 343 17.01 13.99 18.96
N LYS A 344 16.31 13.04 19.60
CA LYS A 344 16.55 12.65 20.99
C LYS A 344 17.74 11.69 21.08
N LEU A 345 18.84 12.17 21.65
CA LEU A 345 20.06 11.39 21.87
C LEU A 345 19.77 10.22 22.83
N VAL A 346 20.16 9.01 22.44
CA VAL A 346 20.01 7.79 23.24
C VAL A 346 21.36 7.18 23.60
N LEU A 347 22.34 7.25 22.70
CA LEU A 347 23.72 6.86 22.96
C LEU A 347 24.63 8.02 22.63
N LYS A 348 25.62 8.30 23.49
CA LYS A 348 26.61 9.35 23.31
C LYS A 348 28.00 8.79 23.58
N ASN A 349 28.88 8.83 22.57
CA ASN A 349 30.27 8.37 22.64
C ASN A 349 30.43 6.99 23.32
N PHE A 350 29.48 6.09 23.11
CA PHE A 350 29.46 4.78 23.75
C PHE A 350 30.55 3.88 23.14
N SER A 351 31.41 3.33 23.98
CA SER A 351 32.48 2.43 23.55
C SER A 351 32.44 1.13 24.35
N MET A 352 32.56 0.01 23.65
CA MET A 352 32.69 -1.32 24.28
C MET A 352 33.45 -2.25 23.34
N GLN A 353 34.07 -3.27 23.92
CA GLN A 353 34.83 -4.29 23.20
C GLN A 353 34.40 -5.66 23.74
N VAL A 354 34.17 -6.65 22.87
CA VAL A 354 33.77 -8.01 23.26
C VAL A 354 34.61 -9.02 22.49
N LYS A 355 35.34 -9.86 23.22
CA LYS A 355 36.21 -10.88 22.63
C LYS A 355 35.41 -12.12 22.22
N LYS A 356 35.93 -12.89 21.26
CA LYS A 356 35.37 -14.19 20.89
C LYS A 356 35.21 -15.09 22.12
N GLY A 357 34.01 -15.64 22.29
CA GLY A 357 33.67 -16.55 23.39
C GLY A 357 33.36 -15.85 24.71
N GLU A 358 33.39 -14.52 24.76
CA GLU A 358 33.06 -13.75 25.96
C GLU A 358 31.54 -13.54 26.08
N ILE A 359 31.03 -13.68 27.31
CA ILE A 359 29.64 -13.40 27.69
C ILE A 359 29.60 -12.07 28.45
N VAL A 360 29.02 -11.04 27.84
CA VAL A 360 28.93 -9.68 28.41
C VAL A 360 27.48 -9.32 28.76
N ALA A 361 27.25 -8.93 30.01
CA ALA A 361 25.97 -8.41 30.47
C ALA A 361 25.90 -6.88 30.37
N LEU A 362 24.84 -6.34 29.76
CA LEU A 362 24.52 -4.92 29.74
C LEU A 362 23.42 -4.62 30.77
N ILE A 363 23.73 -3.77 31.75
CA ILE A 363 22.80 -3.33 32.80
C ILE A 363 22.64 -1.81 32.75
N GLY A 364 21.46 -1.31 33.07
CA GLY A 364 21.16 0.12 33.17
C GLY A 364 19.67 0.35 33.32
N ARG A 365 19.22 1.59 33.56
CA ARG A 365 17.79 1.91 33.68
C ARG A 365 17.00 1.56 32.41
N SER A 366 15.69 1.39 32.52
CA SER A 366 14.84 1.20 31.33
C SER A 366 14.91 2.44 30.44
N GLY A 367 14.99 2.27 29.12
CA GLY A 367 15.09 3.38 28.17
C GLY A 367 16.49 3.96 27.93
N ILE A 368 17.52 3.55 28.67
CA ILE A 368 18.89 4.09 28.57
C ILE A 368 19.66 3.70 27.29
N GLY A 369 19.04 2.91 26.39
CA GLY A 369 19.63 2.54 25.11
C GLY A 369 20.18 1.12 24.97
N LYS A 370 20.00 0.23 25.96
CA LYS A 370 20.47 -1.18 25.93
C LYS A 370 20.04 -1.94 24.66
N SER A 371 18.74 -1.97 24.37
CA SER A 371 18.22 -2.60 23.15
C SER A 371 18.64 -1.86 21.87
N THR A 372 18.99 -0.56 21.96
CA THR A 372 19.52 0.21 20.83
C THR A 372 20.94 -0.22 20.50
N VAL A 373 21.78 -0.49 21.51
CA VAL A 373 23.12 -1.09 21.31
C VAL A 373 23.01 -2.41 20.56
N LEU A 374 22.11 -3.31 20.99
CA LEU A 374 21.90 -4.59 20.30
C LEU A 374 21.50 -4.40 18.82
N LYS A 375 20.55 -3.49 18.54
CA LYS A 375 20.12 -3.18 17.16
C LYS A 375 21.22 -2.54 16.31
N ILE A 376 22.15 -1.81 16.92
CA ILE A 376 23.32 -1.27 16.21
C ILE A 376 24.30 -2.39 15.87
N ILE A 377 24.54 -3.33 16.79
CA ILE A 377 25.42 -4.49 16.57
C ILE A 377 24.89 -5.39 15.46
N THR A 378 23.58 -5.65 15.39
CA THR A 378 22.99 -6.41 14.28
C THR A 378 23.04 -5.68 12.94
N GLY A 379 23.34 -4.38 12.92
CA GLY A 379 23.23 -3.54 11.74
C GLY A 379 21.79 -3.11 11.40
N PHE A 380 20.80 -3.40 12.27
CA PHE A 380 19.44 -2.87 12.10
C PHE A 380 19.40 -1.34 12.19
N LEU A 381 20.32 -0.73 12.94
CA LEU A 381 20.48 0.71 13.04
C LEU A 381 21.92 1.10 12.74
N LYS A 382 22.11 2.08 11.87
CA LYS A 382 23.44 2.67 11.64
C LYS A 382 23.72 3.77 12.68
N PRO A 383 24.91 3.76 13.31
CA PRO A 383 25.30 4.85 14.21
C PRO A 383 25.43 6.16 13.44
N GLN A 384 25.15 7.30 14.10
CA GLN A 384 25.28 8.64 13.49
C GLN A 384 26.71 9.18 13.60
N LYS A 385 27.43 8.76 14.65
CA LYS A 385 28.87 8.99 14.85
C LYS A 385 29.49 7.73 15.45
N GLY A 386 30.79 7.58 15.26
CA GLY A 386 31.51 6.36 15.65
C GLY A 386 31.24 5.22 14.67
N GLU A 387 31.75 4.04 15.00
CA GLU A 387 31.73 2.88 14.12
C GLU A 387 31.60 1.58 14.92
N VAL A 388 31.10 0.54 14.23
CA VAL A 388 31.06 -0.84 14.72
C VAL A 388 32.06 -1.63 13.89
N ILE A 389 33.07 -2.18 14.56
CA ILE A 389 34.18 -2.89 13.93
C ILE A 389 34.09 -4.36 14.34
N PHE A 390 34.14 -5.26 13.36
CA PHE A 390 34.32 -6.69 13.57
C PHE A 390 35.72 -7.07 13.08
N LEU A 391 36.63 -7.42 13.99
CA LEU A 391 37.98 -7.82 13.63
C LEU A 391 37.96 -9.17 12.90
N GLN A 392 38.75 -9.27 11.82
CA GLN A 392 38.87 -10.41 10.89
C GLN A 392 37.62 -10.80 10.09
N GLY A 393 36.51 -10.11 10.30
CA GLY A 393 35.32 -10.20 9.46
C GLY A 393 34.03 -10.21 10.26
N LYS A 394 32.93 -9.89 9.60
CA LYS A 394 31.61 -9.82 10.22
C LYS A 394 31.10 -11.24 10.50
N PRO A 395 30.78 -11.59 11.76
CA PRO A 395 30.24 -12.90 12.11
C PRO A 395 28.77 -13.05 11.72
N LYS A 396 28.27 -14.28 11.78
CA LYS A 396 26.83 -14.55 11.81
C LYS A 396 26.25 -14.12 13.17
N ILE A 397 25.33 -13.14 13.17
CA ILE A 397 24.76 -12.55 14.39
C ILE A 397 23.30 -12.97 14.55
N GLY A 398 22.95 -13.59 15.67
CA GLY A 398 21.58 -13.96 16.01
C GLY A 398 21.06 -13.11 17.17
N MET A 399 19.81 -12.65 17.06
CA MET A 399 19.19 -11.83 18.10
C MET A 399 17.89 -12.47 18.59
N LEU A 400 17.77 -12.63 19.90
CA LEU A 400 16.53 -12.96 20.57
C LEU A 400 15.87 -11.67 21.07
N PHE A 401 14.78 -11.27 20.41
CA PHE A 401 14.01 -10.09 20.79
C PHE A 401 13.11 -10.38 22.01
N GLN A 402 12.95 -9.37 22.86
CA GLN A 402 12.00 -9.39 23.98
C GLN A 402 10.59 -9.81 23.51
N GLY A 403 9.99 -10.76 24.24
CA GLY A 403 8.62 -11.24 24.01
C GLY A 403 8.41 -12.20 22.83
N GLY A 404 9.47 -12.60 22.11
CA GLY A 404 9.44 -13.65 21.08
C GLY A 404 8.50 -13.34 19.90
N ARG A 405 9.00 -12.67 18.86
CA ARG A 405 8.15 -12.29 17.71
C ARG A 405 7.83 -13.50 16.83
N LEU A 406 6.55 -13.82 16.67
CA LEU A 406 6.09 -14.90 15.79
C LEU A 406 5.22 -14.35 14.65
N PHE A 407 5.19 -15.08 13.54
CA PHE A 407 4.41 -14.75 12.35
C PHE A 407 3.15 -15.60 12.33
N ASN A 408 2.06 -15.06 11.76
CA ASN A 408 0.77 -15.76 11.62
C ASN A 408 0.85 -16.83 10.52
N ARG A 409 1.49 -17.94 10.85
CA ARG A 409 1.99 -19.00 9.96
C ARG A 409 2.09 -20.32 10.74
N THR A 410 2.35 -21.43 10.07
CA THR A 410 2.55 -22.72 10.76
C THR A 410 3.79 -22.72 11.65
N LEU A 411 3.88 -23.65 12.60
CA LEU A 411 5.09 -23.86 13.41
C LEU A 411 6.32 -24.08 12.52
N ARG A 412 6.17 -24.90 11.46
CA ARG A 412 7.20 -25.15 10.45
C ARG A 412 7.69 -23.87 9.80
N GLU A 413 6.77 -23.09 9.23
CA GLU A 413 7.09 -21.82 8.55
C GLU A 413 7.77 -20.84 9.52
N ASN A 414 7.32 -20.80 10.77
CA ASN A 414 7.95 -19.99 11.80
C ASN A 414 9.40 -20.43 12.07
N LEU A 415 9.73 -21.72 12.09
CA LEU A 415 11.11 -22.20 12.31
C LEU A 415 12.01 -22.01 11.07
N LEU A 416 11.49 -22.31 9.87
CA LEU A 416 12.24 -22.24 8.61
C LEU A 416 12.71 -20.81 8.26
N ILE A 417 12.18 -19.78 8.90
CA ILE A 417 12.72 -18.42 8.82
C ILE A 417 14.20 -18.36 9.25
N ALA A 418 14.59 -19.15 10.26
CA ALA A 418 15.96 -19.21 10.75
C ALA A 418 16.89 -20.04 9.84
N LYS A 419 16.36 -21.12 9.25
CA LYS A 419 17.11 -22.00 8.35
C LYS A 419 16.16 -22.60 7.30
N PRO A 420 16.03 -21.98 6.11
CA PRO A 420 15.01 -22.35 5.12
C PRO A 420 15.07 -23.80 4.63
N ASN A 421 16.26 -24.41 4.68
CA ASN A 421 16.50 -25.78 4.21
C ASN A 421 16.70 -26.78 5.35
N ALA A 422 16.24 -26.46 6.57
CA ALA A 422 16.38 -27.37 7.72
C ALA A 422 15.56 -28.65 7.54
N SER A 423 16.14 -29.80 7.93
CA SER A 423 15.41 -31.07 7.95
C SER A 423 14.46 -31.15 9.15
N GLU A 424 13.48 -32.05 9.12
CA GLU A 424 12.56 -32.20 10.26
C GLU A 424 13.28 -32.60 11.54
N GLU A 425 14.34 -33.40 11.44
CA GLU A 425 15.18 -33.79 12.58
C GLU A 425 15.83 -32.56 13.23
N GLU A 426 16.37 -31.63 12.41
CA GLU A 426 16.94 -30.38 12.91
C GLU A 426 15.88 -29.50 13.58
N LEU A 427 14.65 -29.47 13.05
CA LEU A 427 13.53 -28.73 13.65
C LEU A 427 13.14 -29.32 15.02
N VAL A 428 13.02 -30.64 15.12
CA VAL A 428 12.72 -31.34 16.38
C VAL A 428 13.84 -31.14 17.39
N GLU A 429 15.10 -31.22 16.97
CA GLU A 429 16.24 -31.00 17.85
C GLU A 429 16.26 -29.56 18.40
N ALA A 430 15.98 -28.56 17.56
CA ALA A 430 15.86 -27.17 17.99
C ALA A 430 14.73 -26.96 19.01
N LEU A 431 13.56 -27.60 18.80
CA LEU A 431 12.45 -27.57 19.75
C LEU A 431 12.79 -28.28 21.06
N LYS A 432 13.47 -29.43 20.99
CA LYS A 432 13.93 -30.17 22.17
C LYS A 432 14.91 -29.34 23.00
N LYS A 433 15.93 -28.78 22.36
CA LYS A 433 16.89 -27.88 23.02
C LYS A 433 16.19 -26.68 23.63
N ALA A 434 15.14 -26.15 23.01
CA ALA A 434 14.37 -25.04 23.57
C ALA A 434 13.34 -25.42 24.65
N GLY A 435 13.28 -26.68 25.11
CA GLY A 435 12.29 -27.13 26.11
C GLY A 435 10.84 -27.13 25.60
N LEU A 436 10.65 -27.40 24.30
CA LEU A 436 9.33 -27.41 23.63
C LEU A 436 8.91 -28.78 23.09
N LEU A 437 9.66 -29.85 23.37
CA LEU A 437 9.36 -31.18 22.83
C LEU A 437 7.99 -31.69 23.30
N GLU A 438 7.72 -31.68 24.61
CA GLU A 438 6.41 -32.14 25.14
C GLU A 438 5.25 -31.27 24.66
N TRP A 439 5.48 -29.96 24.48
CA TRP A 439 4.48 -29.05 23.95
C TRP A 439 4.18 -29.39 22.49
N PHE A 440 5.22 -29.62 21.69
CA PHE A 440 5.13 -30.00 20.29
C PHE A 440 4.37 -31.32 20.10
N GLU A 441 4.66 -32.33 20.92
CA GLU A 441 3.99 -33.64 20.89
C GLU A 441 2.49 -33.55 21.21
N LYS A 442 2.07 -32.54 21.99
CA LYS A 442 0.66 -32.27 22.31
C LYS A 442 -0.08 -31.52 21.20
N LEU A 443 0.61 -31.03 20.17
CA LEU A 443 -0.03 -30.27 19.10
C LEU A 443 -0.78 -31.21 18.13
N PRO A 444 -2.09 -30.96 17.87
CA PRO A 444 -2.91 -31.87 17.07
C PRO A 444 -2.48 -31.97 15.60
N LYS A 445 -1.69 -31.02 15.09
CA LYS A 445 -1.18 -31.00 13.71
C LYS A 445 0.35 -30.94 13.64
N GLY A 446 1.04 -31.18 14.76
CA GLY A 446 2.50 -31.07 14.83
C GLY A 446 3.03 -29.79 14.19
N PHE A 447 3.94 -29.93 13.21
CA PHE A 447 4.56 -28.83 12.48
C PHE A 447 3.60 -27.95 11.68
N ASP A 448 2.45 -28.47 11.26
CA ASP A 448 1.46 -27.74 10.47
C ASP A 448 0.43 -27.00 11.34
N THR A 449 0.64 -26.99 12.65
CA THR A 449 -0.17 -26.20 13.60
C THR A 449 0.03 -24.71 13.34
N GLN A 450 -1.07 -23.96 13.18
CA GLN A 450 -1.06 -22.52 12.99
C GLN A 450 -0.72 -21.77 14.29
N ILE A 451 0.24 -20.84 14.22
CA ILE A 451 0.73 -20.05 15.36
C ILE A 451 0.58 -18.55 15.01
N GLY A 452 0.10 -17.69 15.92
CA GLY A 452 0.00 -16.23 15.67
C GLY A 452 -1.10 -15.47 16.44
N GLN A 453 -1.20 -14.14 16.23
CA GLN A 453 -2.09 -13.22 16.98
C GLN A 453 -3.59 -13.55 16.90
N THR A 454 -4.05 -14.22 15.84
CA THR A 454 -5.45 -14.69 15.70
C THR A 454 -5.66 -16.14 16.16
N GLY A 455 -4.62 -16.86 16.54
CA GLY A 455 -4.66 -18.27 16.96
C GLY A 455 -4.19 -18.45 18.39
N LYS A 456 -5.06 -18.16 19.37
CA LYS A 456 -4.84 -18.32 20.83
C LYS A 456 -4.53 -19.78 21.22
N LEU A 457 -3.32 -20.26 20.91
CA LEU A 457 -2.81 -21.59 21.27
C LEU A 457 -1.40 -21.56 21.88
N ILE A 458 -0.81 -20.37 22.08
CA ILE A 458 0.54 -20.24 22.61
C ILE A 458 0.59 -19.23 23.77
N SER A 459 1.07 -19.69 24.91
CA SER A 459 1.39 -18.87 26.08
C SER A 459 2.58 -17.94 25.80
N GLY A 460 2.77 -16.91 26.63
CA GLY A 460 3.94 -16.02 26.53
C GLY A 460 5.27 -16.76 26.66
N GLY A 461 5.34 -17.74 27.57
CA GLY A 461 6.52 -18.57 27.78
C GLY A 461 6.85 -19.48 26.58
N GLU A 462 5.84 -20.13 26.00
CA GLU A 462 6.03 -20.95 24.78
C GLU A 462 6.47 -20.10 23.59
N ARG A 463 5.93 -18.88 23.46
CA ARG A 463 6.32 -17.93 22.42
C ARG A 463 7.80 -17.54 22.54
N SER A 464 8.26 -17.24 23.76
CA SER A 464 9.68 -16.93 24.01
C SER A 464 10.57 -18.13 23.65
N ARG A 465 10.21 -19.34 24.11
CA ARG A 465 10.95 -20.57 23.82
C ARG A 465 10.97 -20.91 22.33
N LEU A 466 9.90 -20.64 21.58
CA LEU A 466 9.89 -20.86 20.13
C LEU A 466 10.83 -19.89 19.42
N SER A 467 10.92 -18.64 19.92
CA SER A 467 11.92 -17.70 19.43
C SER A 467 13.34 -18.13 19.78
N LEU A 468 13.56 -18.77 20.94
CA LEU A 468 14.84 -19.38 21.29
C LEU A 468 15.18 -20.56 20.37
N ALA A 469 14.22 -21.43 20.06
CA ALA A 469 14.41 -22.53 19.11
C ALA A 469 14.88 -22.03 17.73
N ARG A 470 14.34 -20.92 17.23
CA ARG A 470 14.84 -20.27 16.00
C ARG A 470 16.29 -19.83 16.12
N THR A 471 16.65 -19.23 17.25
CA THR A 471 18.02 -18.77 17.46
C THR A 471 19.01 -19.93 17.56
N ILE A 472 18.59 -21.05 18.17
CA ILE A 472 19.34 -22.31 18.20
C ILE A 472 19.52 -22.84 16.77
N LEU A 473 18.44 -22.90 15.99
CA LEU A 473 18.46 -23.39 14.61
C LEU A 473 19.28 -22.49 13.67
N PHE A 474 19.27 -21.17 13.92
CA PHE A 474 20.10 -20.21 13.20
C PHE A 474 21.59 -20.38 13.51
N ASP A 475 21.96 -20.92 14.68
CA ASP A 475 23.34 -21.20 15.08
C ASP A 475 24.32 -20.02 14.85
N PRO A 476 24.14 -18.88 15.55
CA PRO A 476 24.99 -17.70 15.36
C PRO A 476 26.34 -17.81 16.08
N GLU A 477 27.33 -17.05 15.62
CA GLU A 477 28.63 -16.87 16.29
C GLU A 477 28.57 -15.82 17.40
N ILE A 478 27.79 -14.75 17.18
CA ILE A 478 27.42 -13.76 18.20
C ILE A 478 25.94 -13.89 18.52
N LEU A 479 25.62 -14.11 19.80
CA LEU A 479 24.27 -14.17 20.30
C LEU A 479 23.91 -12.89 21.07
N LEU A 480 22.85 -12.21 20.66
CA LEU A 480 22.32 -11.03 21.34
C LEU A 480 21.01 -11.40 22.02
N LEU A 481 20.94 -11.26 23.34
CA LEU A 481 19.77 -11.64 24.14
C LEU A 481 19.15 -10.39 24.78
N ASP A 482 17.96 -10.01 24.34
CA ASP A 482 17.22 -8.89 24.94
C ASP A 482 16.16 -9.42 25.92
N GLU A 483 16.50 -9.43 27.21
CA GLU A 483 15.63 -9.89 28.30
C GLU A 483 15.03 -11.31 28.08
N PRO A 484 15.87 -12.35 27.88
CA PRO A 484 15.43 -13.66 27.41
C PRO A 484 14.49 -14.42 28.39
N LEU A 485 14.52 -14.08 29.68
CA LEU A 485 13.72 -14.72 30.74
C LEU A 485 12.50 -13.89 31.18
N VAL A 486 12.23 -12.76 30.54
CA VAL A 486 11.08 -11.92 30.93
C VAL A 486 9.76 -12.59 30.57
N GLY A 487 8.85 -12.66 31.54
CA GLY A 487 7.53 -13.30 31.38
C GLY A 487 7.55 -14.83 31.37
N VAL A 488 8.68 -15.45 31.76
CA VAL A 488 8.77 -16.90 31.97
C VAL A 488 8.37 -17.24 33.41
N ASP A 489 7.52 -18.26 33.57
CA ASP A 489 7.11 -18.80 34.88
C ASP A 489 8.32 -19.29 35.67
N GLN A 490 8.33 -19.03 36.98
CA GLN A 490 9.46 -19.31 37.86
C GLN A 490 9.88 -20.80 37.82
N ASP A 491 8.91 -21.71 37.74
CA ASP A 491 9.14 -23.17 37.73
C ASP A 491 9.90 -23.65 36.48
N ARG A 492 9.88 -22.87 35.38
CA ARG A 492 10.58 -23.22 34.12
C ARG A 492 11.83 -22.38 33.87
N LYS A 493 12.16 -21.43 34.75
CA LYS A 493 13.34 -20.58 34.56
C LYS A 493 14.64 -21.37 34.66
N GLU A 494 14.72 -22.35 35.57
CA GLU A 494 15.93 -23.15 35.75
C GLU A 494 16.25 -23.98 34.49
N GLU A 495 15.24 -24.65 33.93
CA GLU A 495 15.38 -25.44 32.69
C GLU A 495 15.85 -24.58 31.50
N ILE A 496 15.28 -23.40 31.32
CA ILE A 496 15.69 -22.46 30.27
C ILE A 496 17.08 -21.89 30.55
N LEU A 497 17.41 -21.61 31.80
CA LEU A 497 18.73 -21.13 32.18
C LEU A 497 19.81 -22.16 31.85
N ASP A 498 19.56 -23.44 32.12
CA ASP A 498 20.51 -24.51 31.80
C ASP A 498 20.65 -24.70 30.29
N THR A 499 19.55 -24.65 29.55
CA THR A 499 19.56 -24.59 28.08
C THR A 499 20.42 -23.43 27.56
N LEU A 500 20.23 -22.23 28.13
CA LEU A 500 20.99 -21.04 27.73
C LEU A 500 22.47 -21.22 28.07
N LYS A 501 22.84 -21.75 29.23
CA LYS A 501 24.24 -22.05 29.58
C LYS A 501 24.87 -22.98 28.55
N GLU A 502 24.17 -24.02 28.12
CA GLU A 502 24.66 -24.93 27.10
C GLU A 502 24.81 -24.27 25.74
N LEU A 503 23.82 -23.48 25.32
CA LEU A 503 23.86 -22.73 24.05
C LEU A 503 25.01 -21.71 24.02
N LEU A 504 25.33 -21.12 25.17
CA LEU A 504 26.36 -20.09 25.32
C LEU A 504 27.78 -20.65 25.39
N LYS A 505 27.96 -21.97 25.60
CA LYS A 505 29.31 -22.58 25.66
C LYS A 505 30.07 -22.34 24.35
N GLY A 506 31.19 -21.65 24.46
CA GLY A 506 32.07 -21.37 23.31
C GLY A 506 31.53 -20.32 22.34
N LYS A 507 30.43 -19.64 22.67
CA LYS A 507 29.84 -18.58 21.84
C LYS A 507 30.08 -17.20 22.45
N THR A 508 30.12 -16.19 21.60
CA THR A 508 30.17 -14.79 22.04
C THR A 508 28.75 -14.34 22.33
N CYS A 509 28.49 -13.75 23.49
CA CYS A 509 27.14 -13.32 23.85
C CYS A 509 27.10 -11.94 24.47
N ILE A 510 26.08 -11.16 24.10
CA ILE A 510 25.74 -9.90 24.75
C ILE A 510 24.30 -10.01 25.23
N LEU A 511 24.12 -9.96 26.55
CA LEU A 511 22.82 -10.13 27.18
C LEU A 511 22.39 -8.85 27.92
N VAL A 512 21.17 -8.40 27.63
CA VAL A 512 20.48 -7.34 28.36
C VAL A 512 19.57 -8.04 29.37
N THR A 513 19.83 -7.85 30.67
CA THR A 513 19.03 -8.49 31.71
C THR A 513 19.08 -7.74 33.03
N HIS A 514 18.02 -7.92 33.82
CA HIS A 514 17.97 -7.58 35.24
C HIS A 514 17.96 -8.83 36.13
N ASP A 515 17.94 -10.03 35.54
CA ASP A 515 17.88 -11.30 36.26
C ASP A 515 19.26 -11.68 36.81
N LYS A 516 19.35 -11.79 38.15
CA LYS A 516 20.59 -12.14 38.86
C LYS A 516 21.18 -13.47 38.43
N SER A 517 20.36 -14.43 38.01
CA SER A 517 20.82 -15.76 37.58
C SER A 517 21.58 -15.70 36.26
N LEU A 518 21.16 -14.82 35.35
CA LEU A 518 21.87 -14.58 34.09
C LEU A 518 23.14 -13.76 34.29
N LEU A 519 23.13 -12.81 35.22
CA LEU A 519 24.32 -12.01 35.56
C LEU A 519 25.46 -12.89 36.10
N ARG A 520 25.14 -13.98 36.80
CA ARG A 520 26.15 -14.93 37.31
C ARG A 520 26.85 -15.73 36.21
N ILE A 521 26.30 -15.79 35.01
CA ILE A 521 26.86 -16.52 33.87
C ILE A 521 27.74 -15.59 33.02
N ALA A 522 27.58 -14.27 33.14
CA ALA A 522 28.37 -13.32 32.38
C ALA A 522 29.81 -13.22 32.91
N ASP A 523 30.78 -13.27 32.01
CA ASP A 523 32.20 -13.06 32.32
C ASP A 523 32.46 -11.61 32.74
N ARG A 524 31.70 -10.68 32.16
CA ARG A 524 31.81 -9.24 32.44
C ARG A 524 30.46 -8.55 32.41
N THR A 525 30.30 -7.53 33.24
CA THR A 525 29.12 -6.68 33.28
C THR A 525 29.50 -5.24 32.93
N ILE A 526 28.75 -4.61 32.04
CA ILE A 526 28.88 -3.19 31.66
C ILE A 526 27.62 -2.47 32.13
N TYR A 527 27.82 -1.44 32.97
CA TYR A 527 26.76 -0.54 33.39
C TYR A 527 26.68 0.66 32.45
N ILE A 528 25.52 0.86 31.83
CA ILE A 528 25.20 2.07 31.07
C ILE A 528 24.57 3.06 32.04
N MET A 529 25.17 4.25 32.16
CA MET A 529 24.74 5.33 33.05
C MET A 529 24.35 6.56 32.23
N GLU A 530 23.41 7.37 32.73
CA GLU A 530 23.10 8.68 32.17
C GLU A 530 24.26 9.64 32.50
N GLU A 531 24.54 10.61 31.63
CA GLU A 531 25.63 11.57 31.83
C GLU A 531 25.52 12.38 33.14
N GLU A 532 24.33 12.46 33.74
CA GLU A 532 24.12 13.15 35.03
C GLU A 532 24.58 12.32 36.25
N ASP A 533 24.82 11.02 36.11
CA ASP A 533 25.18 10.12 37.22
C ASP A 533 26.70 9.80 37.28
N ALA A 534 27.53 10.46 36.45
CA ALA A 534 28.98 10.31 36.48
C ALA A 534 29.61 11.26 37.51
N VAL A 535 29.67 10.84 38.77
CA VAL A 535 30.54 11.41 39.82
C VAL A 535 31.73 10.49 40.06
#